data_AF-A0A1W5CY91-F1
#
_entry.id   AF-A0A1W5CY91-F1
#
_cell.length_a   1.000
_cell.length_b   1.000
_cell.length_c   1.000
_cell.angle_alpha   90.00
_cell.angle_beta   90.00
_cell.angle_gamma   90.00
#
_symmetry.space_group_name_H-M   'P 1'
#
loop_
_entity.id
_entity.type
_entity.pdbx_description
1 polymer ?
#
loop_
_entity_poly.entity_id
_entity_poly.type
_entity_poly.pdbx_seq_one_letter_code
_entity_poly.pdbx_strand_id
1 'polypeptide(L)'
;MPPANYLAEQHDATNNLGFPDLAAGDVYRALLLTDEAQDESGEYHGQVLEALSEARNGGREEGQMNGACNGNGHTNGHEPASGKKKNSENGSDDESEVEGNNSAVQQIAIANALESYQKLAQNLAHCGCLRSAFDFCQRGSKAFPKASSLNDTRQAILATNRETQLQRDPSWDESSFDPKTDLPDEGSVRRELYPWNTHDPDRFSATTPKRRAPKSPPQMRRPTPLLTSSNPPQTTIQQLGLFATADIPPGDVVLTESSLLTANNRHLHPLCDACSRDLPPLTPSSHPYACPSCPDTVFCSAPCLSLPQTHYHPAICGKDIDALGKNTPAPDAVNALYLLLLFRAVALAETQATHPLDLRETKYLWGDFVHPDRGYLHSASAAAEPLSVARHLPFSFRFNVLAPLHVLEKMDVDVFAPTALPRYDG
;
A
#
# COMPACT_ATOMS: atom_id res chain seq x y z
N MET A 1 -16.13 10.45 7.99
CA MET A 1 -15.38 9.81 9.09
C MET A 1 -14.01 10.45 9.13
N PRO A 2 -13.49 10.83 10.30
CA PRO A 2 -12.19 11.46 10.39
C PRO A 2 -11.07 10.49 9.98
N PRO A 3 -9.99 10.95 9.31
CA PRO A 3 -8.94 10.06 8.78
C PRO A 3 -8.30 9.13 9.81
N ALA A 4 -8.09 9.62 11.05
CA ALA A 4 -7.47 8.86 12.12
C ALA A 4 -8.31 7.65 12.60
N ASN A 5 -9.63 7.81 12.73
CA ASN A 5 -10.51 6.73 13.18
C ASN A 5 -10.63 5.64 12.10
N TYR A 6 -10.67 6.05 10.84
CA TYR A 6 -10.74 5.12 9.71
C TYR A 6 -9.49 4.24 9.59
N LEU A 7 -8.29 4.82 9.74
CA LEU A 7 -7.04 4.07 9.63
C LEU A 7 -6.83 3.09 10.80
N ALA A 8 -7.32 3.42 12.00
CA ALA A 8 -7.31 2.50 13.14
C ALA A 8 -8.21 1.28 12.89
N GLU A 9 -9.43 1.49 12.37
CA GLU A 9 -10.35 0.41 11.99
C GLU A 9 -9.80 -0.45 10.85
N GLN A 10 -9.16 0.15 9.84
CA GLN A 10 -8.54 -0.58 8.74
C GLN A 10 -7.37 -1.45 9.21
N HIS A 11 -6.49 -0.92 10.06
CA HIS A 11 -5.41 -1.71 10.66
C HIS A 11 -5.97 -2.94 11.40
N ASP A 12 -6.96 -2.74 12.27
CA ASP A 12 -7.50 -3.84 13.06
C ASP A 12 -8.17 -4.88 12.15
N ALA A 13 -8.83 -4.46 11.07
CA ALA A 13 -9.37 -5.36 10.07
C ALA A 13 -8.28 -6.16 9.33
N THR A 14 -7.23 -5.51 8.81
CA THR A 14 -6.16 -6.18 8.04
C THR A 14 -5.32 -7.10 8.91
N ASN A 15 -5.02 -6.69 10.15
CA ASN A 15 -4.28 -7.50 11.12
C ASN A 15 -5.09 -8.72 11.58
N ASN A 16 -6.39 -8.58 11.86
CA ASN A 16 -7.25 -9.71 12.24
C ASN A 16 -7.42 -10.74 11.10
N LEU A 17 -7.27 -10.30 9.85
CA LEU A 17 -7.25 -11.16 8.66
C LEU A 17 -5.86 -11.76 8.36
N GLY A 18 -4.86 -11.44 9.17
CA GLY A 18 -3.50 -11.99 9.09
C GLY A 18 -2.64 -11.39 7.96
N PHE A 19 -2.89 -10.14 7.56
CA PHE A 19 -2.10 -9.40 6.57
C PHE A 19 -1.18 -8.36 7.24
N PRO A 20 -0.05 -8.76 7.83
CA PRO A 20 0.86 -7.84 8.50
C PRO A 20 1.45 -6.80 7.53
N ASP A 21 1.53 -7.11 6.24
CA ASP A 21 2.03 -6.23 5.19
C ASP A 21 1.10 -5.05 4.90
N LEU A 22 -0.20 -5.30 4.84
CA LEU A 22 -1.21 -4.25 4.71
C LEU A 22 -1.33 -3.44 6.00
N ALA A 23 -1.37 -4.14 7.14
CA ALA A 23 -1.42 -3.53 8.46
C ALA A 23 -0.22 -2.60 8.73
N ALA A 24 0.97 -2.93 8.22
CA ALA A 24 2.14 -2.04 8.30
C ALA A 24 1.93 -0.73 7.54
N GLY A 25 1.29 -0.76 6.37
CA GLY A 25 0.94 0.43 5.60
C GLY A 25 -0.05 1.34 6.35
N ASP A 26 -1.13 0.76 6.86
CA ASP A 26 -2.16 1.48 7.62
C ASP A 26 -1.60 2.14 8.87
N VAL A 27 -0.80 1.40 9.64
CA VAL A 27 -0.19 1.91 10.88
C VAL A 27 0.85 2.98 10.57
N TYR A 28 1.60 2.85 9.48
CA TYR A 28 2.55 3.89 9.10
C TYR A 28 1.85 5.21 8.75
N ARG A 29 0.71 5.15 8.05
CA ARG A 29 -0.12 6.35 7.81
C ARG A 29 -0.69 6.92 9.10
N ALA A 30 -1.17 6.07 10.00
CA ALA A 30 -1.62 6.52 11.31
C ALA A 30 -0.49 7.22 12.10
N LEU A 31 0.74 6.69 12.04
CA LEU A 31 1.91 7.32 12.64
C LEU A 31 2.19 8.71 12.06
N LEU A 32 2.09 8.88 10.74
CA LEU A 32 2.23 10.20 10.09
C LEU A 32 1.17 11.20 10.59
N LEU A 33 -0.09 10.78 10.72
CA LEU A 33 -1.13 11.65 11.29
C LEU A 33 -0.85 12.02 12.75
N THR A 34 -0.23 11.12 13.53
CA THR A 34 0.16 11.47 14.91
C THR A 34 1.28 12.49 14.94
N ASP A 35 2.20 12.46 13.96
CA ASP A 35 3.24 13.47 13.82
C ASP A 35 2.62 14.83 13.46
N GLU A 36 1.65 14.88 12.53
CA GLU A 36 0.87 16.08 12.19
C GLU A 36 0.11 16.66 13.40
N ALA A 37 -0.40 15.81 14.30
CA ALA A 37 -1.04 16.28 15.53
C ALA A 37 -0.05 16.92 16.53
N GLN A 38 1.25 16.58 16.45
CA GLN A 38 2.28 17.19 17.29
C GLN A 38 2.88 18.47 16.67
N ASP A 39 2.72 18.68 15.36
CA ASP A 39 3.24 19.84 14.65
C ASP A 39 2.13 20.85 14.35
N GLU A 40 2.11 21.98 15.06
CA GLU A 40 1.13 23.07 14.84
C GLU A 40 1.19 23.66 13.42
N SER A 41 2.29 23.45 12.69
CA SER A 41 2.44 23.88 11.29
C SER A 41 2.04 22.83 10.27
N GLY A 42 1.66 21.62 10.73
CA GLY A 42 1.21 20.52 9.89
C GLY A 42 -0.06 20.85 9.11
N GLU A 43 -0.13 20.39 7.86
CA GLU A 43 -1.28 20.60 6.98
C GLU A 43 -2.56 19.98 7.56
N TYR A 44 -2.41 18.82 8.22
CA TYR A 44 -3.54 18.08 8.77
C TYR A 44 -3.74 18.31 10.27
N HIS A 45 -2.93 19.17 10.91
CA HIS A 45 -2.94 19.39 12.36
C HIS A 45 -4.36 19.60 12.93
N GLY A 46 -5.09 20.59 12.40
CA GLY A 46 -6.45 20.91 12.86
C GLY A 46 -7.45 19.76 12.65
N GLN A 47 -7.39 19.10 11.48
CA GLN A 47 -8.29 17.99 11.14
C GLN A 47 -8.05 16.77 12.04
N VAL A 48 -6.79 16.49 12.38
CA VAL A 48 -6.44 15.38 13.27
C VAL A 48 -6.87 15.68 14.71
N LEU A 49 -6.68 16.90 15.20
CA LEU A 49 -7.16 17.26 16.55
C LEU A 49 -8.69 17.20 16.65
N GLU A 50 -9.40 17.68 15.63
CA GLU A 50 -10.85 17.56 15.54
C GLU A 50 -11.28 16.09 15.58
N ALA A 51 -10.68 15.25 14.74
CA ALA A 51 -10.90 13.80 14.69
C ALA A 51 -10.77 13.11 16.06
N LEU A 52 -9.67 13.41 16.76
CA LEU A 52 -9.38 12.84 18.08
C LEU A 52 -10.34 13.36 19.14
N SER A 53 -10.75 14.63 19.05
CA SER A 53 -11.74 15.21 19.95
C SER A 53 -13.13 14.56 19.76
N GLU A 54 -13.54 14.30 18.52
CA GLU A 54 -14.78 13.60 18.20
C GLU A 54 -14.76 12.16 18.70
N ALA A 55 -13.66 11.43 18.47
CA ALA A 55 -13.50 10.05 18.94
C ALA A 55 -13.64 9.95 20.46
N ARG A 56 -13.03 10.88 21.19
CA ARG A 56 -13.11 10.97 22.64
C ARG A 56 -14.54 11.22 23.14
N ASN A 57 -15.29 12.07 22.43
CA ASN A 57 -16.65 12.45 22.82
C ASN A 57 -17.70 11.41 22.41
N GLY A 58 -17.54 10.75 21.25
CA GLY A 58 -18.41 9.67 20.80
C GLY A 58 -18.38 8.44 21.72
N GLY A 59 -17.22 8.12 22.30
CA GLY A 59 -17.10 7.04 23.29
C GLY A 59 -17.82 7.31 24.63
N ARG A 60 -18.30 8.54 24.87
CA ARG A 60 -19.08 8.87 26.08
C ARG A 60 -20.58 8.62 25.93
N GLU A 61 -21.13 8.65 24.72
CA GLU A 61 -22.58 8.49 24.51
C GLU A 61 -23.03 7.02 24.53
N GLU A 62 -22.21 6.08 24.09
CA GLU A 62 -22.53 4.64 24.15
C GLU A 62 -22.50 4.08 25.59
N GLY A 63 -21.86 4.78 26.54
CA GLY A 63 -21.82 4.41 27.96
C GLY A 63 -23.03 4.86 28.79
N GLN A 64 -23.97 5.62 28.21
CA GLN A 64 -25.14 6.19 28.91
C GLN A 64 -26.48 5.82 28.25
N MET A 65 -26.61 4.63 27.68
CA MET A 65 -27.93 4.01 27.45
C MET A 65 -27.91 2.54 27.85
N ASN A 66 -27.74 2.26 29.14
CA ASN A 66 -28.18 1.00 29.76
C ASN A 66 -28.56 1.27 31.22
N GLY A 67 -29.65 2.00 31.40
CA GLY A 67 -30.22 2.32 32.71
C GLY A 67 -31.75 2.29 32.65
N ALA A 68 -32.32 1.13 32.96
CA ALA A 68 -33.70 0.92 33.40
C ALA A 68 -34.84 1.19 32.38
N CYS A 69 -35.24 0.15 31.65
CA CYS A 69 -36.64 -0.04 31.29
C CYS A 69 -37.21 -1.18 32.15
N ASN A 70 -38.00 -0.81 33.17
CA ASN A 70 -38.91 -1.75 33.82
C ASN A 70 -40.21 -1.02 34.22
N GLY A 71 -41.30 -1.38 33.52
CA GLY A 71 -42.63 -1.62 34.09
C GLY A 71 -43.49 -0.48 34.67
N ASN A 72 -44.51 -0.12 33.88
CA ASN A 72 -45.91 0.17 34.28
C ASN A 72 -46.31 1.46 35.04
N GLY A 73 -47.33 2.13 34.49
CA GLY A 73 -48.54 2.45 35.28
C GLY A 73 -49.00 3.92 35.34
N HIS A 74 -49.79 4.32 34.34
CA HIS A 74 -51.03 5.11 34.46
C HIS A 74 -51.15 6.40 35.33
N THR A 75 -51.59 7.45 34.63
CA THR A 75 -52.65 8.44 34.94
C THR A 75 -52.34 9.87 35.41
N ASN A 76 -52.95 10.76 34.61
CA ASN A 76 -53.60 12.03 34.91
C ASN A 76 -52.76 13.31 34.96
N GLY A 77 -53.26 14.27 34.17
CA GLY A 77 -52.64 15.56 33.94
C GLY A 77 -53.05 16.62 34.93
N HIS A 78 -52.25 17.69 34.93
CA HIS A 78 -52.66 19.07 35.19
C HIS A 78 -51.45 19.98 34.91
N GLU A 79 -51.56 20.84 33.91
CA GLU A 79 -50.91 22.17 33.94
C GLU A 79 -51.68 23.08 34.92
N PRO A 80 -51.19 24.27 35.36
CA PRO A 80 -50.04 25.04 34.86
C PRO A 80 -49.14 25.68 35.95
N ALA A 81 -48.08 26.37 35.47
CA ALA A 81 -47.71 27.75 35.85
C ALA A 81 -46.32 28.01 36.45
N SER A 82 -45.60 28.88 35.72
CA SER A 82 -44.81 30.03 36.19
C SER A 82 -43.46 29.77 36.88
N GLY A 83 -42.39 30.27 36.25
CA GLY A 83 -41.09 30.34 36.93
C GLY A 83 -39.91 30.83 36.11
N LYS A 84 -39.91 32.13 35.78
CA LYS A 84 -38.71 32.99 35.58
C LYS A 84 -37.61 32.52 34.61
N LYS A 85 -37.57 33.19 33.46
CA LYS A 85 -36.32 33.58 32.79
C LYS A 85 -35.36 34.21 33.80
N LYS A 86 -34.17 33.62 33.95
CA LYS A 86 -32.97 34.37 34.32
C LYS A 86 -31.98 34.23 33.18
N ASN A 87 -31.82 35.34 32.44
CA ASN A 87 -30.57 35.62 31.75
C ASN A 87 -29.46 35.59 32.80
N SER A 88 -28.48 34.73 32.60
CA SER A 88 -27.14 34.91 33.16
C SER A 88 -26.20 34.93 31.97
N GLU A 89 -25.90 36.13 31.50
CA GLU A 89 -24.66 36.42 30.80
C GLU A 89 -23.53 36.08 31.77
N ASN A 90 -22.82 34.98 31.53
CA ASN A 90 -21.52 34.71 32.12
C ASN A 90 -20.62 34.25 30.97
N GLY A 91 -20.00 35.22 30.30
CA GLY A 91 -18.85 34.99 29.45
C GLY A 91 -17.60 35.08 30.31
N SER A 92 -17.05 33.94 30.72
CA SER A 92 -15.68 33.85 31.25
C SER A 92 -15.12 32.42 31.41
N ASP A 93 -15.88 31.36 31.10
CA ASP A 93 -15.45 29.98 31.42
C ASP A 93 -14.91 29.20 30.21
N ASP A 94 -14.89 29.79 29.01
CA ASP A 94 -14.61 29.08 27.76
C ASP A 94 -13.10 28.77 27.56
N GLU A 95 -12.19 29.69 27.95
CA GLU A 95 -10.76 29.51 27.66
C GLU A 95 -10.12 28.38 28.49
N SER A 96 -10.53 28.18 29.74
CA SER A 96 -9.97 27.12 30.60
C SER A 96 -10.46 25.71 30.24
N GLU A 97 -11.68 25.60 29.71
CA GLU A 97 -12.20 24.33 29.21
C GLU A 97 -11.55 23.95 27.87
N VAL A 98 -11.29 24.93 27.00
CA VAL A 98 -10.59 24.75 25.73
C VAL A 98 -9.13 24.32 25.94
N GLU A 99 -8.39 24.95 26.87
CA GLU A 99 -7.01 24.53 27.21
C GLU A 99 -6.96 23.11 27.80
N GLY A 100 -7.90 22.78 28.70
CA GLY A 100 -8.01 21.43 29.27
C GLY A 100 -8.39 20.37 28.25
N ASN A 101 -9.20 20.72 27.25
CA ASN A 101 -9.57 19.84 26.15
C ASN A 101 -8.39 19.58 25.20
N ASN A 102 -7.67 20.62 24.80
CA ASN A 102 -6.48 20.51 23.93
C ASN A 102 -5.39 19.65 24.58
N SER A 103 -5.12 19.84 25.88
CA SER A 103 -4.13 19.01 26.59
C SER A 103 -4.51 17.53 26.62
N ALA A 104 -5.80 17.19 26.71
CA ALA A 104 -6.26 15.80 26.71
C ALA A 104 -6.23 15.17 25.32
N VAL A 105 -6.57 15.92 24.27
CA VAL A 105 -6.44 15.46 22.87
C VAL A 105 -4.97 15.19 22.54
N GLN A 106 -4.04 16.05 23.00
CA GLN A 106 -2.61 15.83 22.83
C GLN A 106 -2.12 14.54 23.48
N GLN A 107 -2.65 14.19 24.66
CA GLN A 107 -2.33 12.93 25.32
C GLN A 107 -2.82 11.71 24.53
N ILE A 108 -3.96 11.81 23.86
CA ILE A 108 -4.47 10.75 22.97
C ILE A 108 -3.54 10.60 21.76
N ALA A 109 -3.14 11.71 21.12
CA ALA A 109 -2.19 11.66 20.00
C ALA A 109 -0.86 11.00 20.39
N ILE A 110 -0.33 11.33 21.57
CA ILE A 110 0.88 10.71 22.15
C ILE A 110 0.70 9.20 22.38
N ALA A 111 -0.46 8.78 22.91
CA ALA A 111 -0.76 7.36 23.12
C ALA A 111 -0.85 6.60 21.79
N ASN A 112 -1.54 7.17 20.80
CA ASN A 112 -1.68 6.59 19.46
C ASN A 112 -0.32 6.50 18.73
N ALA A 113 0.56 7.48 18.91
CA ALA A 113 1.91 7.44 18.36
C ALA A 113 2.70 6.25 18.92
N LEU A 114 2.69 6.06 20.25
CA LEU A 114 3.34 4.93 20.90
C LEU A 114 2.78 3.58 20.40
N GLU A 115 1.46 3.46 20.32
CA GLU A 115 0.80 2.26 19.79
C GLU A 115 1.19 1.99 18.34
N SER A 116 1.26 3.04 17.51
CA SER A 116 1.67 2.93 16.12
C SER A 116 3.11 2.46 15.97
N TYR A 117 4.06 2.96 16.77
CA TYR A 117 5.43 2.43 16.80
C TYR A 117 5.47 0.94 17.14
N GLN A 118 4.65 0.49 18.09
CA GLN A 118 4.60 -0.91 18.50
C GLN A 118 4.04 -1.81 17.39
N LYS A 119 2.84 -1.47 16.90
CA LYS A 119 2.15 -2.23 15.84
C LYS A 119 2.99 -2.27 14.56
N LEU A 120 3.59 -1.14 14.17
CA LEU A 120 4.44 -1.07 12.98
C LEU A 120 5.68 -1.97 13.11
N ALA A 121 6.39 -1.91 14.23
CA ALA A 121 7.56 -2.76 14.44
C ALA A 121 7.20 -4.26 14.44
N GLN A 122 6.08 -4.63 15.05
CA GLN A 122 5.60 -6.02 15.07
C GLN A 122 5.21 -6.52 13.68
N ASN A 123 4.43 -5.73 12.94
CA ASN A 123 4.00 -6.07 11.58
C ASN A 123 5.20 -6.20 10.62
N LEU A 124 6.16 -5.27 10.69
CA LEU A 124 7.39 -5.36 9.91
C LEU A 124 8.24 -6.58 10.26
N ALA A 125 8.31 -6.95 11.54
CA ALA A 125 9.00 -8.17 11.96
C ALA A 125 8.30 -9.42 11.40
N HIS A 126 6.96 -9.48 11.39
CA HIS A 126 6.18 -10.57 10.79
C HIS A 126 6.37 -10.66 9.26
N CYS A 127 6.58 -9.54 8.58
CA CYS A 127 6.92 -9.50 7.16
C CYS A 127 8.36 -9.92 6.87
N GLY A 128 9.24 -9.96 7.86
CA GLY A 128 10.68 -10.25 7.71
C GLY A 128 11.57 -9.02 7.52
N CYS A 129 11.03 -7.80 7.62
CA CYS A 129 11.77 -6.54 7.54
C CYS A 129 12.40 -6.19 8.90
N LEU A 130 13.31 -7.05 9.38
CA LEU A 130 13.86 -6.99 10.74
C LEU A 130 14.63 -5.70 11.01
N ARG A 131 15.36 -5.17 10.03
CA ARG A 131 16.09 -3.91 10.16
C ARG A 131 15.14 -2.73 10.34
N SER A 132 14.14 -2.58 9.48
CA SER A 132 13.12 -1.53 9.61
C SER A 132 12.36 -1.66 10.94
N ALA A 133 11.95 -2.88 11.32
CA ALA A 133 11.30 -3.13 12.61
C ALA A 133 12.18 -2.68 13.79
N PHE A 134 13.48 -3.00 13.76
CA PHE A 134 14.43 -2.59 14.79
C PHE A 134 14.59 -1.07 14.86
N ASP A 135 14.66 -0.38 13.71
CA ASP A 135 14.76 1.09 13.66
C ASP A 135 13.52 1.74 14.29
N PHE A 136 12.31 1.25 13.99
CA PHE A 136 11.08 1.74 14.62
C PHE A 136 11.04 1.46 16.12
N CYS A 137 11.51 0.31 16.59
CA CYS A 137 11.69 0.06 18.03
C CYS A 137 12.64 1.08 18.67
N GLN A 138 13.75 1.41 18.00
CA GLN A 138 14.74 2.36 18.51
C GLN A 138 14.21 3.79 18.52
N ARG A 139 13.55 4.23 17.45
CA ARG A 139 12.90 5.54 17.34
C ARG A 139 11.79 5.70 18.38
N GLY A 140 10.91 4.71 18.48
CA GLY A 140 9.84 4.71 19.48
C GLY A 140 10.38 4.71 20.91
N SER A 141 11.47 3.96 21.21
CA SER A 141 12.08 3.97 22.55
C SER A 141 12.72 5.31 22.90
N LYS A 142 13.25 6.05 21.91
CA LYS A 142 13.74 7.42 22.10
C LYS A 142 12.59 8.40 22.36
N ALA A 143 11.51 8.27 21.61
CA ALA A 143 10.32 9.11 21.77
C ALA A 143 9.56 8.81 23.08
N PHE A 144 9.55 7.54 23.53
CA PHE A 144 8.82 7.07 24.69
C PHE A 144 9.71 6.23 25.65
N PRO A 145 10.67 6.84 26.37
CA PRO A 145 11.65 6.10 27.19
C PRO A 145 11.06 5.28 28.34
N LYS A 146 9.81 5.55 28.74
CA LYS A 146 9.10 4.86 29.83
C LYS A 146 8.31 3.63 29.36
N ALA A 147 8.16 3.43 28.04
CA ALA A 147 7.38 2.34 27.48
C ALA A 147 8.26 1.09 27.29
N SER A 148 7.97 0.01 28.02
CA SER A 148 8.74 -1.23 27.96
C SER A 148 8.37 -2.14 26.78
N SER A 149 7.16 -2.01 26.22
CA SER A 149 6.61 -2.87 25.17
C SER A 149 7.45 -2.91 23.88
N LEU A 150 8.06 -1.80 23.48
CA LEU A 150 8.95 -1.74 22.31
C LEU A 150 10.24 -2.54 22.52
N ASN A 151 10.66 -2.73 23.78
CA ASN A 151 11.82 -3.54 24.10
C ASN A 151 11.55 -5.02 23.82
N ASP A 152 10.33 -5.51 24.02
CA ASP A 152 10.00 -6.93 23.83
C ASP A 152 10.16 -7.34 22.36
N THR A 153 9.58 -6.57 21.43
CA THR A 153 9.77 -6.77 19.99
C THR A 153 11.24 -6.65 19.58
N ARG A 154 11.96 -5.67 20.14
CA ARG A 154 13.40 -5.50 19.89
C ARG A 154 14.22 -6.71 20.35
N GLN A 155 13.95 -7.24 21.54
CA GLN A 155 14.64 -8.42 22.07
C GLN A 155 14.32 -9.67 21.24
N ALA A 156 13.08 -9.83 20.78
CA ALA A 156 12.71 -10.92 19.89
C ALA A 156 13.52 -10.88 18.58
N ILE A 157 13.63 -9.71 17.94
CA ILE A 157 14.44 -9.52 16.72
C ILE A 157 15.91 -9.90 16.96
N LEU A 158 16.49 -9.42 18.08
CA LEU A 158 17.88 -9.72 18.43
C LEU A 158 18.10 -11.22 18.68
N ALA A 159 17.17 -11.88 19.37
CA ALA A 159 17.22 -13.31 19.63
C ALA A 159 17.16 -14.12 18.33
N THR A 160 16.23 -13.79 17.42
CA THR A 160 16.13 -14.44 16.10
C THR A 160 17.39 -14.23 15.25
N ASN A 161 17.95 -13.01 15.24
CA ASN A 161 19.21 -12.76 14.54
C ASN A 161 20.34 -13.59 15.14
N ARG A 162 20.51 -13.57 16.47
CA ARG A 162 21.54 -14.35 17.16
C ARG A 162 21.46 -15.83 16.81
N GLU A 163 20.27 -16.42 16.85
CA GLU A 163 20.06 -17.82 16.46
C GLU A 163 20.50 -18.06 15.00
N THR A 164 20.06 -17.22 14.07
CA THR A 164 20.39 -17.32 12.64
C THR A 164 21.90 -17.19 12.40
N GLN A 165 22.57 -16.26 13.08
CA GLN A 165 24.01 -16.05 12.95
C GLN A 165 24.81 -17.23 13.48
N LEU A 166 24.45 -17.76 14.66
CA LEU A 166 25.13 -18.92 15.25
C LEU A 166 24.93 -20.21 14.45
N GLN A 167 23.80 -20.35 13.76
CA GLN A 167 23.58 -21.45 12.81
C GLN A 167 24.49 -21.35 11.58
N ARG A 168 24.76 -20.14 11.10
CA ARG A 168 25.63 -19.88 9.94
C ARG A 168 27.12 -19.95 10.31
N ASP A 169 27.48 -19.39 11.46
CA ASP A 169 28.84 -19.30 11.99
C ASP A 169 28.81 -19.44 13.52
N PRO A 170 29.16 -20.62 14.08
CA PRO A 170 29.19 -20.85 15.53
C PRO A 170 30.17 -19.95 16.29
N SER A 171 31.10 -19.29 15.61
CA SER A 171 32.07 -18.36 16.20
C SER A 171 31.62 -16.89 16.20
N TRP A 172 30.41 -16.61 15.71
CA TRP A 172 29.85 -15.27 15.67
C TRP A 172 29.79 -14.63 17.08
N ASP A 173 30.26 -13.40 17.19
CA ASP A 173 30.29 -12.62 18.43
C ASP A 173 29.27 -11.47 18.39
N GLU A 174 28.41 -11.43 19.40
CA GLU A 174 27.38 -10.41 19.59
C GLU A 174 27.94 -8.99 19.72
N SER A 175 29.21 -8.85 20.16
CA SER A 175 29.86 -7.54 20.25
C SER A 175 30.07 -6.86 18.90
N SER A 176 30.08 -7.65 17.81
CA SER A 176 30.27 -7.16 16.44
C SER A 176 28.95 -6.77 15.74
N PHE A 177 27.81 -6.88 16.44
CA PHE A 177 26.50 -6.68 15.86
C PHE A 177 26.28 -5.26 15.32
N ASP A 178 25.99 -5.15 14.02
CA ASP A 178 25.53 -3.94 13.36
C ASP A 178 24.15 -4.18 12.72
N PRO A 179 23.07 -3.54 13.22
CA PRO A 179 21.73 -3.67 12.64
C PRO A 179 21.67 -3.40 11.13
N LYS A 180 22.55 -2.55 10.59
CA LYS A 180 22.56 -2.22 9.16
C LYS A 180 23.11 -3.32 8.27
N THR A 181 23.97 -4.19 8.79
CA THR A 181 24.57 -5.28 8.00
C THR A 181 23.98 -6.63 8.38
N ASP A 182 23.61 -6.80 9.65
CA ASP A 182 23.28 -8.10 10.21
C ASP A 182 21.79 -8.39 10.18
N LEU A 183 20.94 -7.36 10.18
CA LEU A 183 19.50 -7.54 10.04
C LEU A 183 19.09 -7.44 8.56
N PRO A 184 18.32 -8.42 8.05
CA PRO A 184 17.68 -8.31 6.74
C PRO A 184 16.61 -7.22 6.78
N ASP A 185 16.39 -6.58 5.63
CA ASP A 185 15.32 -5.58 5.44
C ASP A 185 14.36 -5.94 4.30
N GLU A 186 14.60 -7.09 3.68
CA GLU A 186 13.74 -7.71 2.69
C GLU A 186 13.17 -8.99 3.28
N GLY A 187 11.86 -9.10 3.19
CA GLY A 187 11.12 -10.26 3.65
C GLY A 187 10.19 -10.79 2.56
N SER A 188 9.18 -11.54 2.97
CA SER A 188 8.25 -12.16 2.05
C SER A 188 6.87 -12.25 2.65
N VAL A 189 5.86 -11.96 1.85
CA VAL A 189 4.45 -11.89 2.26
C VAL A 189 3.61 -12.83 1.42
N ARG A 190 2.33 -12.97 1.79
CA ARG A 190 1.39 -13.83 1.09
C ARG A 190 1.14 -13.26 -0.30
N ARG A 191 1.03 -14.14 -1.29
CA ARG A 191 0.52 -13.78 -2.62
C ARG A 191 -0.87 -14.40 -2.75
N GLU A 192 -1.91 -13.62 -2.51
CA GLU A 192 -3.29 -14.08 -2.62
C GLU A 192 -4.18 -13.01 -3.23
N LEU A 193 -5.34 -13.44 -3.71
CA LEU A 193 -6.38 -12.53 -4.14
C LEU A 193 -7.12 -12.07 -2.89
N TYR A 194 -7.09 -10.78 -2.60
CA TYR A 194 -7.77 -10.24 -1.42
C TYR A 194 -9.30 -10.45 -1.53
N PRO A 195 -9.98 -10.83 -0.44
CA PRO A 195 -11.43 -11.07 -0.46
C PRO A 195 -12.28 -9.86 -0.90
N TRP A 196 -11.77 -8.65 -0.70
CA TRP A 196 -12.43 -7.40 -1.09
C TRP A 196 -12.05 -6.92 -2.50
N ASN A 197 -11.15 -7.62 -3.21
CA ASN A 197 -10.79 -7.24 -4.58
C ASN A 197 -11.93 -7.57 -5.54
N THR A 198 -12.62 -6.53 -6.03
CA THR A 198 -13.72 -6.65 -7.00
C THR A 198 -13.30 -6.47 -8.46
N HIS A 199 -12.00 -6.26 -8.71
CA HIS A 199 -11.46 -5.92 -10.02
C HIS A 199 -10.89 -7.11 -10.80
N ASP A 200 -10.59 -8.26 -10.18
CA ASP A 200 -10.06 -9.44 -10.90
C ASP A 200 -11.12 -9.95 -11.90
N PRO A 201 -10.83 -9.92 -13.22
CA PRO A 201 -11.80 -10.34 -14.21
C PRO A 201 -11.82 -11.86 -14.33
N ASP A 202 -12.98 -12.41 -14.66
CA ASP A 202 -13.04 -13.77 -15.21
C ASP A 202 -12.38 -13.79 -16.60
N ARG A 203 -11.09 -14.12 -16.63
CA ARG A 203 -10.27 -14.23 -17.85
C ARG A 203 -10.77 -15.29 -18.83
N PHE A 204 -11.66 -16.18 -18.39
CA PHE A 204 -12.28 -17.19 -19.25
C PHE A 204 -13.60 -16.69 -19.84
N SER A 205 -14.28 -15.72 -19.23
CA SER A 205 -15.59 -15.22 -19.68
C SER A 205 -15.65 -14.87 -21.18
N ALA A 206 -16.82 -15.07 -21.78
CA ALA A 206 -17.04 -14.77 -23.20
C ALA A 206 -16.93 -13.25 -23.51
N THR A 207 -17.09 -12.40 -22.50
CA THR A 207 -17.01 -10.93 -22.55
C THR A 207 -15.57 -10.41 -22.49
N THR A 208 -14.59 -11.25 -22.14
CA THR A 208 -13.18 -10.84 -22.11
C THR A 208 -12.68 -10.47 -23.52
N PRO A 209 -12.11 -9.26 -23.71
CA PRO A 209 -11.60 -8.81 -25.00
C PRO A 209 -10.52 -9.73 -25.53
N LYS A 210 -10.85 -10.38 -26.63
CA LYS A 210 -10.00 -11.32 -27.33
C LYS A 210 -9.07 -10.54 -28.28
N ARG A 211 -7.82 -10.24 -27.85
CA ARG A 211 -6.82 -9.57 -28.71
C ARG A 211 -6.50 -10.42 -29.94
N ARG A 212 -7.05 -10.04 -31.09
CA ARG A 212 -6.75 -10.68 -32.38
C ARG A 212 -5.38 -10.23 -32.87
N ALA A 213 -4.43 -11.16 -33.01
CA ALA A 213 -3.27 -10.90 -33.85
C ALA A 213 -3.59 -11.36 -35.28
N PRO A 214 -2.95 -10.77 -36.32
CA PRO A 214 -3.26 -11.10 -37.72
C PRO A 214 -3.06 -12.59 -38.07
N LYS A 215 -2.20 -13.30 -37.31
CA LYS A 215 -1.83 -14.72 -37.54
C LYS A 215 -1.97 -15.62 -36.29
N SER A 216 -2.59 -15.12 -35.22
CA SER A 216 -2.93 -15.92 -34.05
C SER A 216 -4.33 -15.55 -33.57
N PRO A 217 -5.24 -16.53 -33.41
CA PRO A 217 -6.53 -16.24 -32.85
C PRO A 217 -6.32 -15.93 -31.36
N PRO A 218 -7.12 -15.00 -30.81
CA PRO A 218 -7.10 -14.71 -29.39
C PRO A 218 -7.57 -15.94 -28.62
N GLN A 219 -6.71 -16.46 -27.75
CA GLN A 219 -7.08 -17.39 -26.68
C GLN A 219 -7.83 -18.64 -27.16
N MET A 220 -7.10 -19.72 -27.39
CA MET A 220 -7.71 -21.04 -27.40
C MET A 220 -7.62 -21.65 -26.01
N ARG A 221 -8.79 -21.81 -25.37
CA ARG A 221 -8.94 -22.66 -24.19
C ARG A 221 -8.57 -24.08 -24.61
N ARG A 222 -7.43 -24.60 -24.16
CA ARG A 222 -7.15 -26.04 -24.24
C ARG A 222 -7.13 -26.62 -22.83
N PRO A 223 -7.88 -27.71 -22.58
CA PRO A 223 -7.65 -28.52 -21.39
C PRO A 223 -6.25 -29.12 -21.53
N THR A 224 -5.31 -28.67 -20.72
CA THR A 224 -4.00 -29.31 -20.57
C THR A 224 -4.03 -30.20 -19.34
N PRO A 225 -3.42 -31.41 -19.38
CA PRO A 225 -3.34 -32.25 -18.20
C PRO A 225 -2.61 -31.51 -17.08
N LEU A 226 -3.20 -31.51 -15.89
CA LEU A 226 -2.54 -30.96 -14.72
C LEU A 226 -1.31 -31.83 -14.42
N LEU A 227 -0.12 -31.23 -14.41
CA LEU A 227 1.12 -31.90 -14.03
C LEU A 227 1.16 -32.09 -12.50
N THR A 228 0.20 -32.83 -11.95
CA THR A 228 0.30 -33.35 -10.58
C THR A 228 1.11 -34.64 -10.59
N SER A 229 1.71 -35.00 -9.45
CA SER A 229 2.50 -36.22 -9.21
C SER A 229 1.75 -37.55 -9.45
N SER A 230 0.48 -37.49 -9.85
CA SER A 230 -0.32 -38.66 -10.25
C SER A 230 -0.13 -39.00 -11.73
N ASN A 231 0.45 -40.16 -12.01
CA ASN A 231 0.46 -40.78 -13.33
C ASN A 231 -0.60 -41.90 -13.39
N PRO A 232 -1.63 -41.84 -14.26
CA PRO A 232 -1.92 -40.78 -15.24
C PRO A 232 -2.60 -39.54 -14.60
N PRO A 233 -2.48 -38.35 -15.22
CA PRO A 233 -3.13 -37.14 -14.75
C PRO A 233 -4.65 -37.27 -14.84
N GLN A 234 -5.33 -37.17 -13.70
CA GLN A 234 -6.80 -37.33 -13.60
C GLN A 234 -7.58 -36.04 -13.90
N THR A 235 -6.91 -34.90 -13.95
CA THR A 235 -7.54 -33.58 -14.10
C THR A 235 -6.91 -32.77 -15.23
N THR A 236 -7.73 -31.95 -15.90
CA THR A 236 -7.27 -30.99 -16.91
C THR A 236 -7.51 -29.57 -16.41
N ILE A 237 -6.60 -28.66 -16.74
CA ILE A 237 -6.70 -27.23 -16.44
C ILE A 237 -6.88 -26.43 -17.73
N GLN A 238 -7.61 -25.33 -17.67
CA GLN A 238 -7.70 -24.40 -18.80
C GLN A 238 -6.54 -23.42 -18.74
N GLN A 239 -5.76 -23.37 -19.81
CA GLN A 239 -4.67 -22.40 -19.97
C GLN A 239 -5.00 -21.40 -21.07
N LEU A 240 -4.56 -20.16 -20.87
CA LEU A 240 -4.64 -19.09 -21.86
C LEU A 240 -3.29 -19.01 -22.57
N GLY A 241 -3.33 -18.90 -23.89
CA GLY A 241 -2.12 -18.84 -24.71
C GLY A 241 -2.40 -18.32 -26.11
N LEU A 242 -1.32 -17.98 -26.82
CA LEU A 242 -1.35 -17.63 -28.23
C LEU A 242 -0.98 -18.88 -29.06
N PHE A 243 -1.76 -19.15 -30.10
CA PHE A 243 -1.53 -20.27 -31.00
C PHE A 243 -1.43 -19.77 -32.44
N ALA A 244 -0.54 -20.33 -33.24
CA ALA A 244 -0.47 -19.99 -34.66
C ALA A 244 -1.71 -20.55 -35.39
N THR A 245 -2.37 -19.72 -36.22
CA THR A 245 -3.44 -20.18 -37.14
C THR A 245 -2.91 -20.62 -38.51
N ALA A 246 -1.64 -20.33 -38.78
CA ALA A 246 -0.99 -20.61 -40.04
C ALA A 246 0.52 -20.78 -39.80
N ASP A 247 1.23 -21.33 -40.78
CA ASP A 247 2.68 -21.46 -40.73
C ASP A 247 3.34 -20.07 -40.64
N ILE A 248 4.35 -19.95 -39.77
CA ILE A 248 5.10 -18.72 -39.53
C ILE A 248 6.53 -18.94 -40.06
N PRO A 249 6.91 -18.36 -41.20
CA PRO A 249 8.25 -18.50 -41.72
C PRO A 249 9.28 -17.74 -40.85
N PRO A 250 10.57 -18.11 -40.92
CA PRO A 250 11.61 -17.40 -40.17
C PRO A 250 11.65 -15.91 -40.51
N GLY A 251 11.65 -15.06 -39.47
CA GLY A 251 11.71 -13.60 -39.62
C GLY A 251 10.36 -12.89 -39.72
N ASP A 252 9.24 -13.63 -39.77
CA ASP A 252 7.91 -13.02 -39.80
C ASP A 252 7.54 -12.38 -38.46
N VAL A 253 7.01 -11.15 -38.53
CA VAL A 253 6.46 -10.45 -37.37
C VAL A 253 5.08 -11.00 -37.03
N VAL A 254 4.97 -11.64 -35.87
CA VAL A 254 3.72 -12.28 -35.40
C VAL A 254 2.82 -11.31 -34.64
N LEU A 255 3.42 -10.42 -33.84
CA LEU A 255 2.74 -9.43 -33.02
C LEU A 255 3.59 -8.17 -32.93
N THR A 256 2.94 -7.00 -33.00
CA THR A 256 3.54 -5.72 -32.66
C THR A 256 2.67 -5.07 -31.61
N GLU A 257 3.28 -4.68 -30.49
CA GLU A 257 2.59 -4.04 -29.37
C GLU A 257 3.39 -2.83 -28.92
N SER A 258 2.66 -1.77 -28.57
CA SER A 258 3.19 -0.60 -27.90
C SER A 258 2.55 -0.55 -26.52
N SER A 259 3.37 -0.48 -25.49
CA SER A 259 2.94 -0.33 -24.10
C SER A 259 3.39 1.03 -23.59
N LEU A 260 2.49 1.74 -22.89
CA LEU A 260 2.83 2.94 -22.13
C LEU A 260 3.20 2.61 -20.69
N LEU A 261 2.88 1.41 -20.21
CA LEU A 261 3.33 0.88 -18.94
C LEU A 261 4.76 0.33 -19.11
N THR A 262 5.72 1.26 -19.19
CA THR A 262 7.15 0.96 -19.23
C THR A 262 7.89 1.82 -18.23
N ALA A 263 9.01 1.29 -17.73
CA ALA A 263 9.89 1.98 -16.80
C ALA A 263 11.34 1.62 -17.09
N ASN A 264 12.25 2.51 -16.71
CA ASN A 264 13.67 2.27 -16.67
C ASN A 264 14.26 3.02 -15.47
N ASN A 265 15.28 2.44 -14.84
CA ASN A 265 15.94 3.01 -13.66
C ASN A 265 17.28 3.71 -14.02
N ARG A 266 17.59 3.85 -15.32
CA ARG A 266 18.84 4.43 -15.82
C ARG A 266 18.68 5.93 -16.02
N HIS A 267 19.22 6.73 -15.11
CA HIS A 267 19.13 8.19 -15.20
C HIS A 267 20.01 8.83 -16.27
N LEU A 268 21.20 8.26 -16.50
CA LEU A 268 22.22 8.89 -17.37
C LEU A 268 22.13 8.48 -18.84
N HIS A 269 21.10 7.71 -19.22
CA HIS A 269 20.92 7.26 -20.59
C HIS A 269 19.83 8.11 -21.27
N PRO A 270 20.08 8.65 -22.48
CA PRO A 270 19.11 9.47 -23.19
C PRO A 270 17.99 8.59 -23.77
N LEU A 271 17.05 8.18 -22.93
CA LEU A 271 15.92 7.33 -23.29
C LEU A 271 14.64 8.13 -23.45
N CYS A 272 13.81 7.72 -24.40
CA CYS A 272 12.45 8.20 -24.57
C CYS A 272 11.60 7.83 -23.35
N ASP A 273 10.92 8.81 -22.74
CA ASP A 273 10.06 8.57 -21.57
C ASP A 273 8.89 7.60 -21.87
N ALA A 274 8.38 7.60 -23.12
CA ALA A 274 7.24 6.77 -23.50
C ALA A 274 7.60 5.29 -23.74
N CYS A 275 8.71 5.03 -24.43
CA CYS A 275 9.02 3.69 -24.96
C CYS A 275 10.38 3.14 -24.52
N SER A 276 11.14 3.91 -23.74
CA SER A 276 12.47 3.55 -23.25
C SER A 276 13.49 3.18 -24.34
N ARG A 277 13.26 3.60 -25.61
CA ARG A 277 14.27 3.50 -26.68
C ARG A 277 15.20 4.69 -26.64
N ASP A 278 16.39 4.53 -27.21
CA ASP A 278 17.35 5.62 -27.38
C ASP A 278 16.72 6.80 -28.12
N LEU A 279 16.96 8.00 -27.58
CA LEU A 279 16.59 9.23 -28.23
C LEU A 279 17.43 9.41 -29.50
N PRO A 280 16.87 9.99 -30.57
CA PRO A 280 17.62 10.30 -31.75
C PRO A 280 18.76 11.28 -31.43
N PRO A 281 19.92 11.15 -32.10
CA PRO A 281 21.02 12.08 -31.91
C PRO A 281 20.60 13.50 -32.30
N LEU A 282 21.10 14.50 -31.57
CA LEU A 282 20.85 15.91 -31.85
C LEU A 282 21.52 16.29 -33.18
N THR A 283 20.71 16.36 -34.24
CA THR A 283 21.14 16.77 -35.57
C THR A 283 20.22 17.90 -36.07
N PRO A 284 20.67 18.75 -37.01
CA PRO A 284 19.81 19.81 -37.56
C PRO A 284 18.49 19.31 -38.17
N SER A 285 18.46 18.04 -38.61
CA SER A 285 17.31 17.39 -39.26
C SER A 285 16.50 16.45 -38.35
N SER A 286 16.98 16.15 -37.15
CA SER A 286 16.32 15.23 -36.21
C SER A 286 16.63 15.68 -34.78
N HIS A 287 15.58 16.08 -34.07
CA HIS A 287 15.65 16.45 -32.66
C HIS A 287 14.60 15.63 -31.89
N PRO A 288 14.90 15.27 -30.63
CA PRO A 288 13.91 14.71 -29.74
C PRO A 288 12.78 15.71 -29.53
N TYR A 289 11.59 15.18 -29.28
CA TYR A 289 10.40 15.95 -28.98
C TYR A 289 10.40 16.24 -27.48
N ALA A 290 10.46 17.51 -27.09
CA ALA A 290 10.37 17.90 -25.69
C ALA A 290 8.91 18.11 -25.27
N CYS A 291 8.60 17.89 -23.99
CA CYS A 291 7.36 18.36 -23.41
C CYS A 291 7.32 19.91 -23.47
N PRO A 292 6.20 20.54 -23.86
CA PRO A 292 6.08 21.99 -23.86
C PRO A 292 5.99 22.61 -22.46
N SER A 293 5.60 21.80 -21.46
CA SER A 293 5.27 22.27 -20.10
C SER A 293 6.34 21.95 -19.06
N CYS A 294 7.30 21.06 -19.36
CA CYS A 294 8.43 20.77 -18.46
C CYS A 294 9.73 20.59 -19.26
N PRO A 295 10.88 20.99 -18.70
CA PRO A 295 12.17 20.89 -19.39
C PRO A 295 12.75 19.48 -19.41
N ASP A 296 12.28 18.58 -18.54
CA ASP A 296 12.99 17.34 -18.21
C ASP A 296 12.56 16.12 -19.04
N THR A 297 11.40 16.18 -19.70
CA THR A 297 10.82 15.03 -20.39
C THR A 297 10.96 15.15 -21.91
N VAL A 298 11.55 14.11 -22.50
CA VAL A 298 11.88 14.03 -23.92
C VAL A 298 11.43 12.71 -24.55
N PHE A 299 11.05 12.78 -25.82
CA PHE A 299 10.45 11.68 -26.57
C PHE A 299 11.13 11.50 -27.93
N CYS A 300 11.18 10.26 -28.43
CA CYS A 300 11.88 9.94 -29.68
C CYS A 300 11.09 10.24 -30.95
N SER A 301 9.77 10.48 -30.86
CA SER A 301 8.89 10.67 -32.00
C SER A 301 7.60 11.41 -31.62
N ALA A 302 6.89 11.98 -32.60
CA ALA A 302 5.62 12.67 -32.37
C ALA A 302 4.57 11.76 -31.68
N PRO A 303 4.40 10.46 -32.04
CA PRO A 303 3.52 9.56 -31.28
C PRO A 303 3.97 9.34 -29.83
N CYS A 304 5.29 9.26 -29.61
CA CYS A 304 5.84 9.14 -28.26
C CYS A 304 5.66 10.43 -27.44
N LEU A 305 5.44 11.59 -28.06
CA LEU A 305 5.00 12.79 -27.35
C LEU A 305 3.48 12.76 -27.12
N SER A 306 2.68 12.48 -28.16
CA SER A 306 1.23 12.63 -28.08
C SER A 306 0.55 11.61 -27.16
N LEU A 307 0.98 10.35 -27.17
CA LEU A 307 0.36 9.28 -26.38
C LEU A 307 0.51 9.52 -24.87
N PRO A 308 1.71 9.77 -24.32
CA PRO A 308 1.85 10.14 -22.91
C PRO A 308 0.98 11.31 -22.48
N GLN A 309 0.88 12.36 -23.31
CA GLN A 309 0.10 13.55 -22.99
C GLN A 309 -1.39 13.27 -22.78
N THR A 310 -1.94 12.23 -23.40
CA THR A 310 -3.34 11.83 -23.20
C THR A 310 -3.52 10.72 -22.18
N HIS A 311 -2.45 10.02 -21.79
CA HIS A 311 -2.56 8.76 -21.03
C HIS A 311 -1.94 8.80 -19.63
N TYR A 312 -0.84 9.51 -19.39
CA TYR A 312 -0.21 9.55 -18.05
C TYR A 312 0.55 10.84 -17.72
N HIS A 313 1.09 11.53 -18.72
CA HIS A 313 2.04 12.63 -18.51
C HIS A 313 1.44 13.82 -17.74
N PRO A 314 0.17 14.21 -17.93
CA PRO A 314 -0.45 15.30 -17.16
C PRO A 314 -0.38 15.07 -15.65
N ALA A 315 -0.50 13.83 -15.17
CA ALA A 315 -0.46 13.51 -13.75
C ALA A 315 0.94 13.68 -13.13
N ILE A 316 2.00 13.75 -13.95
CA ILE A 316 3.41 13.66 -13.51
C ILE A 316 4.29 14.80 -14.03
N CYS A 317 3.74 15.65 -14.89
CA CYS A 317 4.46 16.71 -15.57
C CYS A 317 5.09 17.68 -14.54
N GLY A 318 6.42 17.80 -14.55
CA GLY A 318 7.16 18.73 -13.69
C GLY A 318 7.28 18.30 -12.21
N LYS A 319 6.85 17.09 -11.83
CA LYS A 319 6.82 16.62 -10.43
C LYS A 319 8.10 15.91 -9.96
N ASP A 320 9.12 15.80 -10.82
CA ASP A 320 10.41 15.14 -10.58
C ASP A 320 10.29 13.80 -9.82
N ILE A 321 9.37 12.95 -10.29
CA ILE A 321 9.08 11.67 -9.63
C ILE A 321 10.15 10.62 -9.98
N ASP A 322 10.86 10.85 -11.08
CA ASP A 322 12.01 10.04 -11.52
C ASP A 322 13.12 9.95 -10.46
N ALA A 323 13.26 10.95 -9.60
CA ALA A 323 14.19 10.94 -8.47
C ALA A 323 13.94 9.79 -7.47
N LEU A 324 12.73 9.23 -7.40
CA LEU A 324 12.37 8.21 -6.40
C LEU A 324 12.80 6.78 -6.77
N GLY A 325 13.18 6.53 -8.03
CA GLY A 325 13.52 5.18 -8.50
C GLY A 325 14.66 5.09 -9.51
N LYS A 326 15.19 6.23 -10.00
CA LYS A 326 16.37 6.24 -10.87
C LYS A 326 17.67 6.26 -10.05
N ASN A 327 18.74 5.69 -10.61
CA ASN A 327 20.09 5.61 -9.99
C ASN A 327 20.18 4.83 -8.66
N THR A 328 19.25 3.93 -8.44
CA THR A 328 19.27 3.07 -7.27
C THR A 328 20.48 2.11 -7.29
N PRO A 329 21.14 1.83 -6.15
CA PRO A 329 22.19 0.82 -6.06
C PRO A 329 21.76 -0.54 -6.62
N ALA A 330 22.73 -1.34 -7.11
CA ALA A 330 22.46 -2.62 -7.76
C ALA A 330 21.57 -3.59 -6.95
N PRO A 331 21.70 -3.73 -5.61
CA PRO A 331 20.82 -4.60 -4.83
C PRO A 331 19.34 -4.23 -4.95
N ASP A 332 19.02 -2.94 -4.96
CA ASP A 332 17.63 -2.48 -4.95
C ASP A 332 17.11 -2.15 -6.37
N ALA A 333 17.93 -2.34 -7.41
CA ALA A 333 17.63 -1.93 -8.77
C ALA A 333 16.34 -2.57 -9.33
N VAL A 334 16.07 -3.82 -8.94
CA VAL A 334 14.86 -4.56 -9.31
C VAL A 334 13.62 -3.98 -8.63
N ASN A 335 13.69 -3.75 -7.31
CA ASN A 335 12.58 -3.17 -6.54
C ASN A 335 12.27 -1.74 -7.00
N ALA A 336 13.30 -0.94 -7.30
CA ALA A 336 13.13 0.39 -7.87
C ALA A 336 12.45 0.35 -9.25
N LEU A 337 12.75 -0.66 -10.09
CA LEU A 337 12.05 -0.81 -11.36
C LEU A 337 10.57 -1.13 -11.17
N TYR A 338 10.22 -2.00 -10.22
CA TYR A 338 8.82 -2.27 -9.88
C TYR A 338 8.10 -1.03 -9.34
N LEU A 339 8.76 -0.24 -8.49
CA LEU A 339 8.22 1.04 -8.01
C LEU A 339 7.92 1.99 -9.18
N LEU A 340 8.84 2.13 -10.14
CA LEU A 340 8.62 2.97 -11.31
C LEU A 340 7.49 2.46 -12.23
N LEU A 341 7.33 1.13 -12.34
CA LEU A 341 6.19 0.54 -13.05
C LEU A 341 4.87 0.80 -12.32
N LEU A 342 4.83 0.63 -11.00
CA LEU A 342 3.66 0.94 -10.17
C LEU A 342 3.28 2.41 -10.33
N PHE A 343 4.26 3.30 -10.23
CA PHE A 343 4.05 4.73 -10.44
C PHE A 343 3.49 5.01 -11.84
N ARG A 344 4.07 4.43 -12.91
CA ARG A 344 3.53 4.59 -14.27
C ARG A 344 2.08 4.11 -14.36
N ALA A 345 1.71 3.02 -13.68
CA ALA A 345 0.33 2.55 -13.59
C ALA A 345 -0.58 3.54 -12.85
N VAL A 346 -0.14 4.11 -11.73
CA VAL A 346 -0.91 5.12 -11.00
C VAL A 346 -1.09 6.39 -11.83
N ALA A 347 -0.06 6.85 -12.54
CA ALA A 347 -0.15 8.00 -13.45
C ALA A 347 -1.12 7.75 -14.62
N LEU A 348 -1.10 6.53 -15.17
CA LEU A 348 -2.05 6.08 -16.18
C LEU A 348 -3.48 6.12 -15.63
N ALA A 349 -3.68 5.57 -14.44
CA ALA A 349 -4.97 5.50 -13.75
C ALA A 349 -5.52 6.90 -13.44
N GLU A 350 -4.63 7.81 -13.02
CA GLU A 350 -5.00 9.17 -12.64
C GLU A 350 -5.46 9.97 -13.85
N THR A 351 -4.65 10.01 -14.90
CA THR A 351 -4.97 10.75 -16.13
C THR A 351 -6.23 10.20 -16.82
N GLN A 352 -6.47 8.89 -16.74
CA GLN A 352 -7.62 8.23 -17.36
C GLN A 352 -8.86 8.16 -16.45
N ALA A 353 -8.79 8.69 -15.22
CA ALA A 353 -9.89 8.63 -14.25
C ALA A 353 -10.43 7.20 -14.01
N THR A 354 -9.54 6.20 -13.93
CA THR A 354 -9.88 4.79 -13.73
C THR A 354 -9.15 4.20 -12.53
N HIS A 355 -9.61 3.05 -12.04
CA HIS A 355 -8.89 2.27 -11.03
C HIS A 355 -7.60 1.66 -11.64
N PRO A 356 -6.46 1.61 -10.93
CA PRO A 356 -5.22 1.02 -11.44
C PRO A 356 -5.35 -0.45 -11.87
N LEU A 357 -6.21 -1.24 -11.21
CA LEU A 357 -6.49 -2.63 -11.60
C LEU A 357 -7.45 -2.76 -12.81
N ASP A 358 -8.09 -1.67 -13.23
CA ASP A 358 -8.97 -1.65 -14.41
C ASP A 358 -8.29 -1.13 -15.68
N LEU A 359 -7.03 -0.69 -15.58
CA LEU A 359 -6.24 -0.29 -16.74
C LEU A 359 -6.11 -1.45 -17.72
N ARG A 360 -6.08 -1.13 -19.01
CA ARG A 360 -5.92 -2.12 -20.07
C ARG A 360 -4.65 -2.96 -19.89
N GLU A 361 -3.59 -2.33 -19.40
CA GLU A 361 -2.27 -2.90 -19.20
C GLU A 361 -2.21 -3.87 -18.00
N THR A 362 -3.04 -3.68 -16.98
CA THR A 362 -2.96 -4.42 -15.70
C THR A 362 -4.13 -5.37 -15.46
N LYS A 363 -5.33 -5.05 -16.00
CA LYS A 363 -6.59 -5.77 -15.73
C LYS A 363 -6.52 -7.27 -15.97
N TYR A 364 -5.74 -7.70 -16.94
CA TYR A 364 -5.61 -9.11 -17.31
C TYR A 364 -4.29 -9.75 -16.89
N LEU A 365 -3.50 -9.07 -16.05
CA LEU A 365 -2.33 -9.68 -15.43
C LEU A 365 -2.76 -10.89 -14.60
N TRP A 366 -1.92 -11.91 -14.56
CA TRP A 366 -2.12 -13.10 -13.77
C TRP A 366 -0.95 -13.27 -12.81
N GLY A 367 -1.27 -13.67 -11.57
CA GLY A 367 -0.30 -14.00 -10.54
C GLY A 367 -0.47 -15.45 -10.09
N ASP A 368 0.63 -16.04 -9.62
CA ASP A 368 0.61 -17.35 -8.97
C ASP A 368 0.10 -17.18 -7.53
N PHE A 369 -1.23 -17.09 -7.38
CA PHE A 369 -1.90 -16.86 -6.11
C PHE A 369 -2.04 -18.17 -5.32
N VAL A 370 -1.77 -18.10 -4.02
CA VAL A 370 -2.15 -19.14 -3.07
C VAL A 370 -3.67 -19.10 -2.95
N HIS A 371 -4.34 -20.15 -3.40
CA HIS A 371 -5.79 -20.29 -3.23
C HIS A 371 -6.09 -21.02 -1.91
N PRO A 372 -6.81 -20.40 -0.96
CA PRO A 372 -7.22 -21.06 0.29
C PRO A 372 -7.94 -22.39 0.05
N ASP A 373 -8.77 -22.44 -1.00
CA ASP A 373 -9.64 -23.58 -1.31
C ASP A 373 -8.92 -24.76 -1.98
N ARG A 374 -7.68 -24.58 -2.45
CA ARG A 374 -6.96 -25.61 -3.22
C ARG A 374 -6.08 -26.50 -2.36
N GLY A 375 -6.50 -26.90 -1.15
CA GLY A 375 -5.90 -28.04 -0.43
C GLY A 375 -4.38 -28.04 -0.24
N TYR A 376 -3.69 -26.92 -0.49
CA TYR A 376 -2.28 -26.70 -0.20
C TYR A 376 -2.05 -26.51 1.30
N LEU A 377 -3.13 -26.52 2.09
CA LEU A 377 -3.11 -26.85 3.51
C LEU A 377 -3.00 -28.37 3.68
N HIS A 378 -1.91 -28.99 3.21
CA HIS A 378 -1.56 -30.29 3.78
C HIS A 378 -1.00 -30.04 5.18
N SER A 379 -1.90 -30.21 6.15
CA SER A 379 -1.67 -30.24 7.60
C SER A 379 -1.52 -28.89 8.32
N ALA A 380 -2.57 -28.09 8.33
CA ALA A 380 -2.82 -27.14 9.42
C ALA A 380 -3.93 -27.69 10.33
N SER A 381 -3.53 -28.48 11.34
CA SER A 381 -4.30 -28.56 12.59
C SER A 381 -4.57 -27.14 13.09
N ALA A 382 -5.67 -26.88 13.78
CA ALA A 382 -6.01 -25.57 14.36
C ALA A 382 -5.01 -25.04 15.42
N ALA A 383 -3.87 -25.73 15.59
CA ALA A 383 -2.68 -25.32 16.34
C ALA A 383 -1.49 -24.92 15.43
N ALA A 384 -1.67 -24.85 14.11
CA ALA A 384 -0.60 -24.51 13.19
C ALA A 384 -0.40 -22.99 13.17
N GLU A 385 0.78 -22.60 13.65
CA GLU A 385 1.33 -21.25 13.64
C GLU A 385 0.99 -20.45 12.37
N PRO A 386 0.83 -19.10 12.47
CA PRO A 386 0.67 -18.18 11.33
C PRO A 386 1.73 -18.31 10.22
N LEU A 387 2.80 -19.06 10.49
CA LEU A 387 3.91 -19.36 9.59
C LEU A 387 3.63 -20.50 8.59
N SER A 388 2.46 -21.17 8.65
CA SER A 388 2.12 -22.30 7.77
C SER A 388 1.70 -21.94 6.35
N VAL A 389 1.47 -20.64 6.06
CA VAL A 389 1.09 -20.15 4.73
C VAL A 389 2.33 -19.79 3.92
N ALA A 390 2.39 -20.27 2.67
CA ALA A 390 3.49 -20.01 1.76
C ALA A 390 3.64 -18.50 1.45
N ARG A 391 4.83 -17.96 1.71
CA ARG A 391 5.17 -16.54 1.49
C ARG A 391 6.21 -16.43 0.40
N HIS A 392 5.82 -15.86 -0.74
CA HIS A 392 6.63 -15.85 -1.96
C HIS A 392 6.68 -14.48 -2.64
N LEU A 393 5.91 -13.50 -2.15
CA LEU A 393 5.94 -12.15 -2.68
C LEU A 393 7.01 -11.35 -1.93
N PRO A 394 8.09 -10.87 -2.58
CA PRO A 394 9.08 -10.03 -1.92
C PRO A 394 8.44 -8.77 -1.34
N PHE A 395 8.86 -8.40 -0.14
CA PHE A 395 8.35 -7.23 0.57
C PHE A 395 9.48 -6.49 1.27
N SER A 396 9.43 -5.16 1.20
CA SER A 396 10.26 -4.28 2.01
C SER A 396 9.44 -3.07 2.41
N PHE A 397 9.67 -2.55 3.62
CA PHE A 397 9.00 -1.32 4.06
C PHE A 397 9.27 -0.16 3.08
N ARG A 398 10.50 -0.04 2.59
CA ARG A 398 10.90 1.00 1.64
C ARG A 398 10.10 0.96 0.34
N PHE A 399 10.02 -0.17 -0.35
CA PHE A 399 9.46 -0.23 -1.71
C PHE A 399 7.96 -0.58 -1.75
N ASN A 400 7.41 -1.11 -0.67
CA ASN A 400 5.99 -1.51 -0.62
C ASN A 400 5.12 -0.55 0.20
N VAL A 401 5.71 0.29 1.07
CA VAL A 401 4.96 1.25 1.89
C VAL A 401 5.46 2.67 1.69
N LEU A 402 6.72 2.94 2.05
CA LEU A 402 7.27 4.30 2.10
C LEU A 402 7.34 4.98 0.73
N ALA A 403 7.99 4.34 -0.24
CA ALA A 403 8.20 4.95 -1.55
C ALA A 403 6.91 5.10 -2.36
N PRO A 404 5.95 4.15 -2.34
CA PRO A 404 4.62 4.37 -2.91
C PRO A 404 3.89 5.58 -2.32
N LEU A 405 3.94 5.79 -1.00
CA LEU A 405 3.34 6.97 -0.37
C LEU A 405 3.99 8.27 -0.84
N HIS A 406 5.32 8.32 -0.93
CA HIS A 406 6.03 9.50 -1.47
C HIS A 406 5.71 9.74 -2.95
N VAL A 407 5.48 8.69 -3.75
CA VAL A 407 4.99 8.85 -5.13
C VAL A 407 3.61 9.52 -5.15
N LEU A 408 2.68 9.05 -4.31
CA LEU A 408 1.33 9.62 -4.21
C LEU A 408 1.37 11.08 -3.76
N GLU A 409 2.18 11.40 -2.75
CA GLU A 409 2.40 12.76 -2.26
C GLU A 409 2.92 13.67 -3.38
N LYS A 410 3.97 13.26 -4.13
CA LYS A 410 4.46 14.03 -5.29
C LYS A 410 3.43 14.19 -6.39
N MET A 411 2.46 13.27 -6.48
CA MET A 411 1.34 13.35 -7.40
C MET A 411 0.20 14.27 -6.91
N ASP A 412 0.36 14.92 -5.76
CA ASP A 412 -0.66 15.72 -5.08
C ASP A 412 -1.89 14.89 -4.71
N VAL A 413 -1.70 13.61 -4.39
CA VAL A 413 -2.75 12.73 -3.88
C VAL A 413 -2.74 12.78 -2.36
N ASP A 414 -3.84 13.23 -1.77
CA ASP A 414 -4.06 13.15 -0.32
C ASP A 414 -4.25 11.68 0.09
N VAL A 415 -3.25 11.12 0.75
CA VAL A 415 -3.21 9.72 1.23
C VAL A 415 -4.04 9.49 2.49
N PHE A 416 -4.62 10.54 3.08
CA PHE A 416 -5.49 10.50 4.25
C PHE A 416 -6.96 10.71 3.88
N ALA A 417 -7.24 11.22 2.67
CA ALA A 417 -8.59 11.38 2.16
C ALA A 417 -9.31 10.03 2.04
N PRO A 418 -10.52 9.87 2.61
CA PRO A 418 -11.33 8.66 2.47
C PRO A 418 -11.66 8.30 1.01
N THR A 419 -11.55 9.25 0.08
CA THR A 419 -11.78 9.05 -1.36
C THR A 419 -10.56 8.52 -2.11
N ALA A 420 -9.35 8.73 -1.60
CA ALA A 420 -8.13 8.24 -2.22
C ALA A 420 -7.90 6.75 -1.93
N LEU A 421 -8.24 6.31 -0.72
CA LEU A 421 -7.99 4.94 -0.24
C LEU A 421 -8.70 3.89 -1.12
N PRO A 422 -10.01 3.98 -1.46
CA PRO A 422 -10.65 3.01 -2.34
C PRO A 422 -10.09 3.00 -3.77
N ARG A 423 -9.40 4.06 -4.18
CA ARG A 423 -8.84 4.18 -5.53
C ARG A 423 -7.43 3.59 -5.63
N TYR A 424 -6.65 3.61 -4.55
CA TYR A 424 -5.24 3.21 -4.56
C TYR A 424 -4.87 2.07 -3.59
N ASP A 425 -5.72 1.72 -2.60
CA ASP A 425 -5.49 0.65 -1.60
C ASP A 425 -6.24 -0.67 -1.90
N GLY A 426 -6.42 -1.03 -3.17
CA GLY A 426 -7.16 -2.21 -3.60
C GLY A 426 -6.61 -3.57 -3.15
#